data_AF-A0A5N6PPG9-F1
#
_entry.id   AF-A0A5N6PPG9-F1
#
_cell.length_a   1.000
_cell.length_b   1.000
_cell.length_c   1.000
_cell.angle_alpha   90.00
_cell.angle_beta   90.00
_cell.angle_gamma   90.00
#
_symmetry.space_group_name_H-M   'P 1'
#
loop_
_entity.id
_entity.type
_entity.pdbx_description
1 polymer ?
#
loop_
_entity_poly.entity_id
_entity_poly.type
_entity_poly.pdbx_seq_one_letter_code
_entity_poly.pdbx_strand_id
1 'polypeptide(L)'
;MSNNLFKGLPPPSAPPPPPPPPPELRPPPSSDPETAKVSPTPPAPAPALKSALKRSKPPDSEPQASAPKKSLRFKTIADTSETQVVDAMKKIASHINNVSKFSKASKLAIQLIQAASVKPSNSDYFFAILEAAMSSPTTCNDPLVRADYHALFSAAQDLSEFFTQKQQKLLNLWTIRAVMANDLFTDDSFVFSKACGRIKDAISNLPAATKDDDIEEAALLKDESDKEHQHSSLNPIPVSIANQEESDPFGLDALIPNALKNEKIKVKFDAEATPKLRKVEDEEAKKFLKSQREALILCLEIAAKRYKIPWCQTVIDITVKHAFDNVKRFTCKQRNAIEKLWASIREQQTRRKQGKSVSGKLDVNAFEWLQQKYSTQKISIRHSVGGNTRRAEQWLG
;
A
#
# COMPACT_ATOMS: atom_id res chain seq x y z
N MET A 1 9.99 -25.41 -12.04
CA MET A 1 8.52 -25.48 -12.12
C MET A 1 7.97 -24.07 -11.92
N SER A 2 7.15 -23.60 -12.84
CA SER A 2 6.69 -22.21 -12.97
C SER A 2 5.72 -21.79 -11.86
N ASN A 3 6.20 -20.95 -10.94
CA ASN A 3 5.34 -20.23 -10.00
C ASN A 3 4.53 -19.17 -10.76
N ASN A 4 3.31 -19.55 -11.14
CA ASN A 4 2.36 -18.65 -11.80
C ASN A 4 1.98 -17.49 -10.86
N LEU A 5 2.57 -16.32 -11.14
CA LEU A 5 2.46 -15.04 -10.43
C LEU A 5 1.05 -14.41 -10.42
N PHE A 6 0.03 -15.12 -10.91
CA PHE A 6 -1.35 -14.66 -11.04
C PHE A 6 -2.35 -15.71 -10.51
N LYS A 7 -2.04 -16.34 -9.38
CA LYS A 7 -3.06 -17.11 -8.65
C LYS A 7 -4.19 -16.18 -8.21
N GLY A 8 -5.34 -16.30 -8.88
CA GLY A 8 -6.57 -15.56 -8.56
C GLY A 8 -7.38 -15.03 -9.75
N LEU A 9 -6.93 -15.21 -11.00
CA LEU A 9 -7.71 -14.83 -12.18
C LEU A 9 -8.52 -16.04 -12.72
N PRO A 10 -9.81 -15.86 -13.05
CA PRO A 10 -10.62 -16.94 -13.61
C PRO A 10 -10.13 -17.33 -15.02
N PRO A 11 -10.22 -18.61 -15.41
CA PRO A 11 -9.81 -19.08 -16.74
C PRO A 11 -10.74 -18.53 -17.85
N PRO A 12 -10.24 -18.36 -19.09
CA PRO A 12 -11.07 -17.92 -20.21
C PRO A 12 -12.15 -18.97 -20.54
N SER A 13 -13.42 -18.55 -20.57
CA SER A 13 -14.55 -19.44 -20.88
C SER A 13 -14.65 -19.76 -22.38
N ALA A 14 -14.90 -21.03 -22.69
CA ALA A 14 -15.24 -21.55 -24.01
C ALA A 14 -16.51 -20.89 -24.60
N PRO A 15 -16.67 -20.88 -25.94
CA PRO A 15 -17.84 -20.27 -26.58
C PRO A 15 -19.15 -20.98 -26.19
N PRO A 16 -20.26 -20.24 -26.03
CA PRO A 16 -21.52 -20.79 -25.54
C PRO A 16 -22.26 -21.63 -26.60
N PRO A 17 -23.01 -22.68 -26.19
CA PRO A 17 -23.87 -23.45 -27.09
C PRO A 17 -25.10 -22.65 -27.54
N PRO A 18 -25.71 -23.01 -28.69
CA PRO A 18 -26.86 -22.29 -29.23
C PRO A 18 -28.13 -22.44 -28.37
N PRO A 19 -29.03 -21.44 -28.37
CA PRO A 19 -30.19 -21.38 -27.49
C PRO A 19 -31.32 -22.34 -27.91
N PRO A 20 -32.13 -22.85 -26.95
CA PRO A 20 -33.27 -23.71 -27.22
C PRO A 20 -34.51 -22.92 -27.71
N PRO A 21 -35.45 -23.58 -28.40
CA PRO A 21 -36.66 -22.94 -28.95
C PRO A 21 -37.69 -22.57 -27.87
N PRO A 22 -38.64 -21.64 -28.16
CA PRO A 22 -39.59 -21.11 -27.18
C PRO A 22 -40.72 -22.11 -26.84
N PRO A 23 -41.29 -22.04 -25.62
CA PRO A 23 -42.31 -22.99 -25.16
C PRO A 23 -43.73 -22.66 -25.66
N GLU A 24 -44.47 -23.70 -26.05
CA GLU A 24 -45.89 -23.71 -26.39
C GLU A 24 -46.81 -23.44 -25.18
N LEU A 25 -47.86 -22.66 -25.43
CA LEU A 25 -48.95 -22.35 -24.51
C LEU A 25 -49.78 -23.62 -24.19
N ARG A 26 -50.04 -23.89 -22.91
CA ARG A 26 -51.12 -24.81 -22.47
C ARG A 26 -52.15 -24.11 -21.59
N PRO A 27 -53.44 -24.54 -21.62
CA PRO A 27 -54.54 -23.91 -20.91
C PRO A 27 -54.67 -24.38 -19.45
N PRO A 28 -55.49 -23.71 -18.62
CA PRO A 28 -55.52 -23.91 -17.16
C PRO A 28 -56.49 -25.05 -16.76
N PRO A 29 -56.30 -25.67 -15.58
CA PRO A 29 -57.34 -26.42 -14.91
C PRO A 29 -57.94 -25.69 -13.70
N SER A 30 -59.13 -26.17 -13.38
CA SER A 30 -60.21 -25.66 -12.52
C SER A 30 -60.02 -25.83 -11.02
N SER A 31 -60.88 -25.13 -10.28
CA SER A 31 -61.05 -25.02 -8.83
C SER A 31 -61.49 -26.31 -8.12
N ASP A 32 -61.09 -26.48 -6.85
CA ASP A 32 -61.99 -26.48 -5.66
C ASP A 32 -61.24 -26.70 -4.32
N PRO A 33 -61.87 -26.42 -3.15
CA PRO A 33 -61.19 -25.89 -1.96
C PRO A 33 -61.01 -26.90 -0.82
N GLU A 34 -60.04 -26.67 0.07
CA GLU A 34 -59.99 -27.34 1.38
C GLU A 34 -59.41 -26.45 2.49
N THR A 35 -59.99 -26.61 3.67
CA THR A 35 -59.99 -25.72 4.83
C THR A 35 -58.89 -25.96 5.87
N ALA A 36 -58.51 -24.87 6.54
CA ALA A 36 -58.09 -24.73 7.96
C ALA A 36 -56.70 -25.25 8.43
N LYS A 37 -55.85 -24.30 8.90
CA LYS A 37 -55.64 -24.03 10.34
C LYS A 37 -54.68 -22.85 10.57
N VAL A 38 -55.05 -22.02 11.55
CA VAL A 38 -54.40 -20.79 12.02
C VAL A 38 -53.53 -21.10 13.24
N SER A 39 -52.37 -20.45 13.34
CA SER A 39 -51.73 -20.11 14.63
C SER A 39 -51.11 -18.70 14.55
N PRO A 40 -51.22 -17.87 15.60
CA PRO A 40 -50.95 -16.43 15.52
C PRO A 40 -49.59 -16.03 16.14
N THR A 41 -48.95 -14.99 15.60
CA THR A 41 -47.94 -14.19 16.31
C THR A 41 -47.91 -12.75 15.75
N PRO A 42 -47.54 -11.74 16.57
CA PRO A 42 -48.09 -10.38 16.50
C PRO A 42 -47.35 -9.43 15.52
N PRO A 43 -48.01 -8.33 15.06
CA PRO A 43 -47.42 -7.38 14.14
C PRO A 43 -46.58 -6.31 14.86
N ALA A 44 -45.43 -5.98 14.27
CA ALA A 44 -44.60 -4.83 14.62
C ALA A 44 -45.22 -3.50 14.10
N PRO A 45 -45.02 -2.37 14.80
CA PRO A 45 -45.73 -1.12 14.53
C PRO A 45 -45.16 -0.34 13.32
N ALA A 46 -46.06 0.33 12.60
CA ALA A 46 -45.77 1.17 11.44
C ALA A 46 -45.09 2.51 11.82
N PRO A 47 -44.29 3.12 10.93
CA PRO A 47 -43.53 4.33 11.22
C PRO A 47 -44.40 5.59 11.17
N ALA A 48 -44.34 6.41 12.23
CA ALA A 48 -45.03 7.69 12.30
C ALA A 48 -44.15 8.82 11.73
N LEU A 49 -44.60 9.39 10.61
CA LEU A 49 -44.17 10.70 10.12
C LEU A 49 -44.75 11.78 11.05
N LYS A 50 -43.91 12.63 11.64
CA LYS A 50 -44.33 13.91 12.21
C LYS A 50 -43.35 15.02 11.88
N SER A 51 -43.83 15.93 11.04
CA SER A 51 -43.42 17.33 10.94
C SER A 51 -43.68 18.06 12.26
N ALA A 52 -42.75 18.91 12.70
CA ALA A 52 -43.08 20.06 13.55
C ALA A 52 -41.98 21.12 13.47
N LEU A 53 -42.21 22.09 12.60
CA LEU A 53 -41.51 23.36 12.51
C LEU A 53 -41.99 24.25 13.68
N LYS A 54 -41.14 24.57 14.66
CA LYS A 54 -41.38 25.72 15.55
C LYS A 54 -40.07 26.44 15.92
N ARG A 55 -40.15 27.73 15.61
CA ARG A 55 -39.25 28.87 15.78
C ARG A 55 -39.01 29.20 17.25
N SER A 56 -37.77 29.53 17.62
CA SER A 56 -37.47 30.40 18.78
C SER A 56 -36.28 31.31 18.46
N LYS A 57 -36.40 32.57 18.88
CA LYS A 57 -35.50 33.73 18.69
C LYS A 57 -34.74 33.98 20.02
N PRO A 58 -33.55 34.64 20.05
CA PRO A 58 -32.61 34.54 21.16
C PRO A 58 -32.80 35.66 22.21
N PRO A 59 -32.09 35.57 23.36
CA PRO A 59 -31.69 36.75 24.10
C PRO A 59 -30.16 36.93 24.11
N ASP A 60 -29.76 38.17 23.87
CA ASP A 60 -28.45 38.74 24.21
C ASP A 60 -28.27 38.80 25.74
N SER A 61 -27.06 38.51 26.22
CA SER A 61 -26.37 39.18 27.35
C SER A 61 -24.95 38.61 27.48
N GLU A 62 -23.95 39.51 27.40
CA GLU A 62 -22.52 39.28 27.70
C GLU A 62 -22.28 39.10 29.23
N PRO A 63 -21.03 39.13 29.74
CA PRO A 63 -20.11 38.00 29.79
C PRO A 63 -19.75 37.66 31.26
N GLN A 64 -19.92 36.42 31.70
CA GLN A 64 -19.36 35.99 33.00
C GLN A 64 -18.15 35.06 32.83
N ALA A 65 -17.06 35.54 33.42
CA ALA A 65 -15.76 34.93 33.55
C ALA A 65 -15.83 33.47 33.99
N SER A 66 -15.45 32.56 33.10
CA SER A 66 -15.14 31.18 33.47
C SER A 66 -13.68 31.08 33.89
N ALA A 67 -13.47 30.70 35.15
CA ALA A 67 -12.18 30.45 35.78
C ALA A 67 -11.21 29.59 34.94
N PRO A 68 -9.89 29.81 35.02
CA PRO A 68 -8.93 29.07 34.23
C PRO A 68 -8.86 27.63 34.75
N LYS A 69 -9.27 26.67 33.91
CA LYS A 69 -8.91 25.27 34.11
C LYS A 69 -7.39 25.18 34.09
N LYS A 70 -6.78 25.08 35.27
CA LYS A 70 -5.37 24.79 35.46
C LYS A 70 -5.11 23.37 34.94
N SER A 71 -4.96 23.22 33.64
CA SER A 71 -4.24 22.08 33.06
C SER A 71 -2.80 22.29 33.45
N LEU A 72 -2.36 21.51 34.45
CA LEU A 72 -0.97 21.44 34.88
C LEU A 72 -0.18 20.79 33.74
N ARG A 73 0.16 21.58 32.71
CA ARG A 73 1.21 21.24 31.77
C ARG A 73 2.49 21.32 32.58
N PHE A 74 2.96 20.17 33.06
CA PHE A 74 4.36 20.03 33.40
C PHE A 74 5.13 20.38 32.12
N LYS A 75 5.60 21.63 32.04
CA LYS A 75 6.69 21.99 31.16
C LYS A 75 7.89 21.26 31.70
N THR A 76 8.06 20.01 31.30
CA THR A 76 9.32 19.28 31.46
C THR A 76 10.31 19.93 30.50
N ILE A 77 10.80 21.12 30.87
CA ILE A 77 12.07 21.64 30.37
C ILE A 77 13.11 20.98 31.26
N ALA A 78 13.25 19.66 31.11
CA ALA A 78 14.50 19.03 31.47
C ALA A 78 15.38 19.29 30.25
N ASP A 79 16.43 20.09 30.43
CA ASP A 79 17.57 20.10 29.52
C ASP A 79 18.13 18.67 29.53
N THR A 80 17.57 17.81 28.67
CA THR A 80 18.10 16.48 28.43
C THR A 80 19.44 16.68 27.77
N SER A 81 20.51 16.21 28.42
CA SER A 81 21.85 16.37 27.87
C SER A 81 21.91 15.74 26.47
N GLU A 82 22.67 16.35 25.56
CA GLU A 82 22.81 15.85 24.18
C GLU A 82 23.24 14.38 24.15
N THR A 83 24.05 13.96 25.11
CA THR A 83 24.44 12.57 25.33
C THR A 83 23.26 11.63 25.59
N GLN A 84 22.30 12.03 26.44
CA GLN A 84 21.11 11.23 26.72
C GLN A 84 20.21 11.12 25.49
N VAL A 85 20.11 12.18 24.68
CA VAL A 85 19.36 12.18 23.42
C VAL A 85 19.98 11.19 22.43
N VAL A 86 21.31 11.23 22.26
CA VAL A 86 22.03 10.30 21.37
C VAL A 86 21.90 8.85 21.83
N ASP A 87 22.01 8.58 23.13
CA ASP A 87 21.85 7.23 23.67
C ASP A 87 20.41 6.71 23.51
N ALA A 88 19.41 7.58 23.66
CA ALA A 88 18.02 7.26 23.36
C ALA A 88 17.84 6.91 21.88
N MET A 89 18.44 7.68 20.95
CA MET A 89 18.37 7.41 19.51
C MET A 89 18.96 6.05 19.16
N LYS A 90 20.16 5.72 19.68
CA LYS A 90 20.80 4.40 19.50
C LYS A 90 19.92 3.26 20.02
N LYS A 91 19.28 3.45 21.17
CA LYS A 91 18.37 2.45 21.75
C LYS A 91 17.08 2.27 20.94
N ILE A 92 16.58 3.34 20.33
CA ILE A 92 15.43 3.25 19.42
C ILE A 92 15.84 2.48 18.15
N ALA A 93 16.99 2.81 17.56
CA ALA A 93 17.49 2.15 16.35
C ALA A 93 17.64 0.63 16.54
N SER A 94 18.09 0.15 17.71
CA SER A 94 18.23 -1.29 17.98
C SER A 94 16.90 -2.04 18.17
N HIS A 95 15.79 -1.33 18.37
CA HIS A 95 14.47 -1.93 18.61
C HIS A 95 13.48 -1.72 17.48
N ILE A 96 13.72 -0.74 16.60
CA ILE A 96 12.77 -0.38 15.56
C ILE A 96 12.67 -1.45 14.46
N ASN A 97 13.70 -2.24 14.21
CA ASN A 97 13.64 -3.32 13.22
C ASN A 97 12.70 -4.48 13.61
N ASN A 98 12.27 -4.56 14.87
CA ASN A 98 11.40 -5.62 15.37
C ASN A 98 9.94 -5.18 15.29
N VAL A 99 9.14 -5.88 14.46
CA VAL A 99 7.72 -5.59 14.22
C VAL A 99 6.91 -5.43 15.51
N SER A 100 7.15 -6.28 16.53
CA SER A 100 6.44 -6.22 17.82
C SER A 100 6.75 -4.98 18.65
N LYS A 101 7.92 -4.37 18.45
CA LYS A 101 8.40 -3.18 19.17
C LYS A 101 8.31 -1.91 18.32
N PHE A 102 8.12 -2.06 17.02
CA PHE A 102 8.11 -0.98 16.04
C PHE A 102 7.14 0.14 16.42
N SER A 103 5.88 -0.18 16.74
CA SER A 103 4.86 0.82 17.09
C SER A 103 5.25 1.68 18.29
N LYS A 104 5.97 1.14 19.26
CA LYS A 104 6.45 1.92 20.42
C LYS A 104 7.70 2.71 20.06
N ALA A 105 8.65 2.09 19.37
CA ALA A 105 9.91 2.72 18.95
C ALA A 105 9.68 3.91 18.01
N SER A 106 8.81 3.76 17.01
CA SER A 106 8.42 4.81 16.07
C SER A 106 7.78 6.02 16.77
N LYS A 107 6.88 5.80 17.73
CA LYS A 107 6.28 6.89 18.53
C LYS A 107 7.32 7.65 19.34
N LEU A 108 8.30 6.95 19.93
CA LEU A 108 9.42 7.61 20.62
C LEU A 108 10.28 8.42 19.65
N ALA A 109 10.56 7.91 18.45
CA ALA A 109 11.29 8.65 17.42
C ALA A 109 10.53 9.91 16.99
N ILE A 110 9.21 9.83 16.79
CA ILE A 110 8.37 10.99 16.47
C ILE A 110 8.38 12.01 17.61
N GLN A 111 8.38 11.56 18.87
CA GLN A 111 8.50 12.47 20.02
C GLN A 111 9.82 13.24 20.02
N LEU A 112 10.94 12.63 19.60
CA LEU A 112 12.21 13.33 19.44
C LEU A 112 12.14 14.43 18.37
N ILE A 113 11.41 14.20 17.28
CA ILE A 113 11.14 15.22 16.25
C ILE A 113 10.30 16.35 16.85
N GLN A 114 9.18 16.02 17.48
CA GLN A 114 8.23 16.99 18.04
C GLN A 114 8.83 17.83 19.17
N ALA A 115 9.77 17.27 19.93
CA ALA A 115 10.51 17.97 20.97
C ALA A 115 11.68 18.82 20.43
N ALA A 116 11.86 18.88 19.10
CA ALA A 116 13.00 19.54 18.44
C ALA A 116 14.36 19.08 19.00
N SER A 117 14.45 17.82 19.42
CA SER A 117 15.68 17.21 19.96
C SER A 117 16.65 16.74 18.87
N VAL A 118 16.16 16.65 17.63
CA VAL A 118 16.98 16.37 16.44
C VAL A 118 17.58 17.67 15.93
N LYS A 119 18.91 17.73 15.90
CA LYS A 119 19.72 18.87 15.46
C LYS A 119 20.67 18.42 14.36
N PRO A 120 21.26 19.33 13.57
CA PRO A 120 22.30 18.96 12.61
C PRO A 120 23.44 18.14 13.23
N SER A 121 23.84 18.44 14.48
CA SER A 121 24.92 17.74 15.20
C SER A 121 24.65 16.26 15.51
N ASN A 122 23.38 15.87 15.65
CA ASN A 122 22.98 14.52 16.03
C ASN A 122 22.06 13.84 14.99
N SER A 123 21.89 14.48 13.83
CA SER A 123 21.01 14.05 12.75
C SER A 123 21.34 12.66 12.21
N ASP A 124 22.62 12.29 12.16
CA ASP A 124 23.09 10.97 11.72
C ASP A 124 22.56 9.83 12.62
N TYR A 125 22.47 10.06 13.93
CA TYR A 125 21.90 9.08 14.86
C TYR A 125 20.39 8.91 14.64
N PHE A 126 19.70 10.00 14.32
CA PHE A 126 18.29 9.91 13.95
C PHE A 126 18.11 9.20 12.60
N PHE A 127 18.98 9.47 11.63
CA PHE A 127 18.95 8.80 10.34
C PHE A 127 19.18 7.29 10.47
N ALA A 128 20.06 6.86 11.37
CA ALA A 128 20.25 5.44 11.69
C ALA A 128 18.98 4.75 12.21
N ILE A 129 18.07 5.48 12.88
CA ILE A 129 16.74 4.96 13.25
C ILE A 129 15.90 4.67 11.99
N LEU A 130 15.92 5.59 11.02
CA LEU A 130 15.17 5.44 9.77
C LEU A 130 15.74 4.29 8.91
N GLU A 131 17.06 4.15 8.85
CA GLU A 131 17.73 3.01 8.21
C GLU A 131 17.36 1.68 8.86
N ALA A 132 17.42 1.62 10.19
CA ALA A 132 17.04 0.42 10.95
C ALA A 132 15.56 0.06 10.73
N ALA A 133 14.67 1.05 10.62
CA ALA A 133 13.26 0.84 10.31
C ALA A 133 13.07 0.26 8.89
N MET A 134 13.82 0.77 7.92
CA MET A 134 13.70 0.36 6.52
C MET A 134 14.65 -0.77 6.12
N SER A 135 15.29 -1.43 7.09
CA SER A 135 16.16 -2.59 6.83
C SER A 135 15.40 -3.77 6.20
N SER A 136 14.09 -3.87 6.44
CA SER A 136 13.20 -4.80 5.74
C SER A 136 12.06 -4.02 5.05
N PRO A 137 12.28 -3.49 3.83
CA PRO A 137 11.36 -2.56 3.17
C PRO A 137 9.95 -3.11 2.91
N THR A 138 9.78 -4.43 2.85
CA THR A 138 8.48 -5.07 2.57
C THR A 138 7.52 -5.01 3.76
N THR A 139 8.04 -4.82 4.97
CA THR A 139 7.22 -4.79 6.20
C THR A 139 6.43 -3.48 6.37
N CYS A 140 6.84 -2.40 5.69
CA CYS A 140 6.25 -1.08 5.91
C CYS A 140 4.79 -0.93 5.43
N ASN A 141 4.30 -1.87 4.61
CA ASN A 141 2.92 -1.89 4.11
C ASN A 141 2.01 -2.90 4.83
N ASP A 142 2.52 -3.58 5.85
CA ASP A 142 1.72 -4.50 6.67
C ASP A 142 0.60 -3.72 7.40
N PRO A 143 -0.68 -4.15 7.29
CA PRO A 143 -1.80 -3.55 8.01
C PRO A 143 -1.57 -3.26 9.50
N LEU A 144 -0.76 -4.07 10.21
CA LEU A 144 -0.52 -3.94 11.64
C LEU A 144 0.35 -2.72 12.00
N VAL A 145 1.31 -2.36 11.13
CA VAL A 145 2.33 -1.34 11.43
C VAL A 145 2.39 -0.20 10.42
N ARG A 146 1.68 -0.30 9.29
CA ARG A 146 1.70 0.72 8.22
C ARG A 146 1.36 2.13 8.68
N ALA A 147 0.46 2.29 9.64
CA ALA A 147 0.08 3.60 10.16
C ALA A 147 1.24 4.26 10.94
N ASP A 148 1.98 3.46 11.72
CA ASP A 148 3.14 3.92 12.46
C ASP A 148 4.32 4.23 11.51
N TYR A 149 4.52 3.42 10.45
CA TYR A 149 5.48 3.71 9.37
C TYR A 149 5.12 5.03 8.67
N HIS A 150 3.87 5.17 8.26
CA HIS A 150 3.38 6.40 7.64
C HIS A 150 3.64 7.62 8.53
N ALA A 151 3.30 7.55 9.81
CA ALA A 151 3.50 8.65 10.75
C ALA A 151 4.99 9.01 10.93
N LEU A 152 5.86 8.00 11.08
CA LEU A 152 7.30 8.21 11.26
C LEU A 152 7.93 8.88 10.04
N PHE A 153 7.69 8.35 8.84
CA PHE A 153 8.26 8.88 7.60
C PHE A 153 7.59 10.18 7.13
N SER A 154 6.36 10.45 7.54
CA SER A 154 5.75 11.78 7.37
C SER A 154 6.45 12.82 8.23
N ALA A 155 6.67 12.54 9.52
CA ALA A 155 7.35 13.46 10.43
C ALA A 155 8.83 13.65 10.07
N ALA A 156 9.51 12.61 9.58
CA ALA A 156 10.91 12.68 9.22
C ALA A 156 11.21 13.60 8.01
N GLN A 157 10.21 13.91 7.17
CA GLN A 157 10.39 14.85 6.05
C GLN A 157 10.72 16.28 6.52
N ASP A 158 10.23 16.68 7.70
CA ASP A 158 10.52 17.99 8.30
C ASP A 158 12.00 18.13 8.70
N LEU A 159 12.75 17.02 8.75
CA LEU A 159 14.17 16.99 9.07
C LEU A 159 15.07 16.96 7.82
N SER A 160 14.49 17.04 6.61
CA SER A 160 15.24 16.90 5.35
C SER A 160 16.43 17.85 5.23
N GLU A 161 16.32 19.07 5.76
CA GLU A 161 17.39 20.08 5.78
C GLU A 161 18.60 19.68 6.63
N PHE A 162 18.43 18.79 7.62
CA PHE A 162 19.52 18.32 8.47
C PHE A 162 20.29 17.15 7.86
N PHE A 163 19.75 16.55 6.79
CA PHE A 163 20.33 15.36 6.17
C PHE A 163 21.22 15.69 4.98
N THR A 164 22.25 14.87 4.77
CA THR A 164 23.09 14.93 3.57
C THR A 164 22.29 14.61 2.30
N GLN A 165 22.79 14.98 1.12
CA GLN A 165 22.11 14.68 -0.14
C GLN A 165 21.85 13.17 -0.34
N LYS A 166 22.77 12.30 0.12
CA LYS A 166 22.58 10.85 0.05
C LYS A 166 21.44 10.39 0.95
N GLN A 167 21.41 10.88 2.20
CA GLN A 167 20.35 10.60 3.17
C GLN A 167 18.98 11.14 2.70
N GLN A 168 18.93 12.34 2.11
CA GLN A 168 17.71 12.90 1.53
C GLN A 168 17.16 12.03 0.39
N LYS A 169 18.02 11.52 -0.49
CA LYS A 169 17.60 10.58 -1.54
C LYS A 169 16.97 9.32 -0.93
N LEU A 170 17.62 8.71 0.05
CA LEU A 170 17.08 7.55 0.77
C LEU A 170 15.75 7.86 1.47
N LEU A 171 15.64 9.00 2.15
CA LEU A 171 14.40 9.45 2.78
C LEU A 171 13.27 9.61 1.75
N ASN A 172 13.55 10.17 0.58
CA ASN A 172 12.58 10.29 -0.51
C ASN A 172 12.12 8.91 -0.99
N LEU A 173 13.05 7.97 -1.18
CA LEU A 173 12.71 6.58 -1.54
C LEU A 173 11.83 5.91 -0.48
N TRP A 174 12.18 6.04 0.80
CA TRP A 174 11.40 5.48 1.88
C TRP A 174 10.03 6.16 2.02
N THR A 175 9.93 7.46 1.73
CA THR A 175 8.66 8.19 1.69
C THR A 175 7.73 7.63 0.62
N ILE A 176 8.24 7.26 -0.56
CA ILE A 176 7.43 6.58 -1.58
C ILE A 176 6.86 5.27 -1.01
N ARG A 177 7.67 4.48 -0.32
CA ARG A 177 7.29 3.15 0.21
C ARG A 177 6.40 3.21 1.46
N ALA A 178 6.72 4.06 2.42
CA ALA A 178 6.07 4.10 3.73
C ALA A 178 4.95 5.13 3.83
N VAL A 179 4.93 6.15 2.97
CA VAL A 179 3.90 7.21 2.97
C VAL A 179 3.01 7.03 1.75
N MET A 180 3.54 7.25 0.54
CA MET A 180 2.71 7.25 -0.68
C MET A 180 2.02 5.92 -0.94
N ALA A 181 2.71 4.79 -0.75
CA ALA A 181 2.10 3.48 -0.90
C ALA A 181 1.05 3.20 0.19
N ASN A 182 1.27 3.70 1.41
CA ASN A 182 0.34 3.51 2.53
C ASN A 182 -0.91 4.39 2.42
N ASP A 183 -0.80 5.58 1.84
CA ASP A 183 -1.94 6.45 1.51
C ASP A 183 -2.95 5.77 0.55
N LEU A 184 -2.53 4.77 -0.22
CA LEU A 184 -3.42 3.99 -1.09
C LEU A 184 -4.27 2.96 -0.32
N PHE A 185 -4.00 2.74 0.97
CA PHE A 185 -4.82 1.89 1.84
C PHE A 185 -5.86 2.68 2.67
N THR A 186 -6.30 3.81 2.14
CA THR A 186 -7.32 4.66 2.75
C THR A 186 -8.73 4.37 2.23
N ASP A 187 -9.73 4.75 3.01
CA ASP A 187 -11.14 4.85 2.60
C ASP A 187 -11.54 6.30 2.22
N ASP A 188 -10.60 7.24 2.29
CA ASP A 188 -10.78 8.64 1.90
C ASP A 188 -10.35 8.87 0.44
N SER A 189 -11.33 9.20 -0.40
CA SER A 189 -11.12 9.48 -1.83
C SER A 189 -10.13 10.62 -2.12
N PHE A 190 -10.06 11.63 -1.24
CA PHE A 190 -9.16 12.76 -1.42
C PHE A 190 -7.72 12.34 -1.14
N VAL A 191 -7.48 11.63 -0.04
CA VAL A 191 -6.16 11.08 0.31
C VAL A 191 -5.66 10.14 -0.79
N PHE A 192 -6.51 9.24 -1.27
CA PHE A 192 -6.18 8.33 -2.36
C PHE A 192 -5.81 9.08 -3.65
N SER A 193 -6.62 10.07 -4.03
CA SER A 193 -6.38 10.87 -5.24
C SER A 193 -5.11 11.70 -5.15
N LYS A 194 -4.82 12.26 -3.97
CA LYS A 194 -3.58 13.00 -3.69
C LYS A 194 -2.36 12.10 -3.80
N ALA A 195 -2.42 10.88 -3.26
CA ALA A 195 -1.34 9.89 -3.38
C ALA A 195 -1.10 9.51 -4.85
N CYS A 196 -2.15 9.23 -5.61
CA CYS A 196 -2.07 9.00 -7.05
C CYS A 196 -1.47 10.22 -7.80
N GLY A 197 -1.81 11.45 -7.40
CA GLY A 197 -1.18 12.68 -7.89
C GLY A 197 0.34 12.66 -7.71
N ARG A 198 0.81 12.46 -6.47
CA ARG A 198 2.24 12.36 -6.15
C ARG A 198 2.95 11.24 -6.91
N ILE A 199 2.28 10.09 -7.11
CA ILE A 199 2.83 8.97 -7.90
C ILE A 199 3.05 9.40 -9.34
N LYS A 200 2.08 10.07 -9.98
CA LYS A 200 2.24 10.58 -11.35
C LYS A 200 3.40 11.56 -11.44
N ASP A 201 3.50 12.50 -10.50
CA ASP A 201 4.58 13.49 -10.49
C ASP A 201 5.94 12.82 -10.37
N ALA A 202 6.07 11.83 -9.47
CA ALA A 202 7.29 11.04 -9.31
C ALA A 202 7.65 10.25 -10.59
N ILE A 203 6.67 9.68 -11.29
CA ILE A 203 6.90 9.00 -12.58
C ILE A 203 7.38 9.99 -13.64
N SER A 204 6.77 11.18 -13.72
CA SER A 204 7.17 12.22 -14.68
C SER A 204 8.62 12.68 -14.47
N ASN A 205 9.07 12.68 -13.21
CA ASN A 205 10.40 13.10 -12.81
C ASN A 205 11.49 12.02 -12.98
N LEU A 206 11.13 10.76 -13.28
CA LEU A 206 12.12 9.70 -13.51
C LEU A 206 12.93 9.94 -14.79
N PRO A 207 14.25 9.73 -14.83
CA PRO A 207 14.99 9.68 -16.08
C PRO A 207 14.57 8.48 -16.96
N ALA A 208 14.75 8.62 -18.27
CA ALA A 208 14.54 7.50 -19.21
C ALA A 208 15.41 6.30 -18.82
N ALA A 209 14.88 5.08 -18.93
CA ALA A 209 15.66 3.88 -18.71
C ALA A 209 16.60 3.65 -19.89
N THR A 210 17.83 3.23 -19.59
CA THR A 210 18.87 2.94 -20.58
C THR A 210 18.93 1.44 -20.88
N LYS A 211 19.66 1.07 -21.95
CA LYS A 211 19.90 -0.35 -22.27
C LYS A 211 20.73 -1.05 -21.20
N ASP A 212 21.60 -0.32 -20.51
CA ASP A 212 22.44 -0.84 -19.42
C ASP A 212 21.56 -1.26 -18.24
N ASP A 213 20.60 -0.42 -17.86
CA ASP A 213 19.60 -0.73 -16.82
C ASP A 213 18.85 -2.04 -17.12
N ASP A 214 18.51 -2.28 -18.40
CA ASP A 214 17.81 -3.50 -18.84
C ASP A 214 18.69 -4.76 -18.72
N ILE A 215 19.99 -4.64 -18.99
CA ILE A 215 20.96 -5.74 -18.91
C ILE A 215 21.22 -6.09 -17.44
N GLU A 216 21.45 -5.09 -16.58
CA GLU A 216 21.64 -5.27 -15.14
C GLU A 216 20.41 -5.94 -14.49
N GLU A 217 19.21 -5.51 -14.86
CA GLU A 217 17.97 -6.13 -14.38
C GLU A 217 17.85 -7.58 -14.88
N ALA A 218 18.25 -7.88 -16.12
CA ALA A 218 18.25 -9.22 -16.69
C ALA A 218 19.22 -10.16 -15.96
N ALA A 219 20.43 -9.70 -15.65
CA ALA A 219 21.45 -10.46 -14.93
C ALA A 219 20.98 -10.84 -13.50
N LEU A 220 20.43 -9.89 -12.75
CA LEU A 220 19.98 -10.14 -11.38
C LEU A 220 18.88 -11.20 -11.27
N LEU A 221 18.02 -11.36 -12.29
CA LEU A 221 17.04 -12.45 -12.27
C LEU A 221 17.65 -13.81 -12.58
N LYS A 222 18.73 -13.88 -13.38
CA LYS A 222 19.42 -15.16 -13.60
C LYS A 222 20.03 -15.64 -12.29
N ASP A 223 20.67 -14.73 -11.56
CA ASP A 223 21.25 -15.02 -10.24
C ASP A 223 20.19 -15.46 -9.21
N GLU A 224 18.99 -14.86 -9.21
CA GLU A 224 17.90 -15.30 -8.32
C GLU A 224 17.28 -16.63 -8.75
N SER A 225 17.13 -16.89 -10.05
CA SER A 225 16.65 -18.20 -10.54
C SER A 225 17.64 -19.33 -10.26
N ASP A 226 18.94 -19.03 -10.30
CA ASP A 226 19.99 -20.01 -10.00
C ASP A 226 20.08 -20.33 -8.49
N LYS A 227 19.72 -19.36 -7.62
CA LYS A 227 19.56 -19.58 -6.17
C LYS A 227 18.31 -20.38 -5.83
N GLU A 228 17.19 -20.16 -6.52
CA GLU A 228 15.95 -20.91 -6.31
C GLU A 228 16.07 -22.40 -6.71
N HIS A 229 16.98 -22.74 -7.63
CA HIS A 229 17.24 -24.12 -8.04
C HIS A 229 18.10 -24.95 -7.06
N GLN A 230 18.72 -24.34 -6.04
CA GLN A 230 19.52 -25.06 -5.04
C GLN A 230 18.76 -25.42 -3.75
N HIS A 231 17.52 -24.97 -3.56
CA HIS A 231 16.73 -25.19 -2.34
C HIS A 231 15.72 -26.36 -2.40
N SER A 232 15.92 -27.34 -3.29
CA SER A 232 15.16 -28.60 -3.28
C SER A 232 16.08 -29.82 -3.31
N SER A 233 16.88 -30.00 -2.26
CA SER A 233 17.25 -31.32 -1.74
C SER A 233 17.90 -31.17 -0.35
N LEU A 234 17.24 -31.66 0.70
CA LEU A 234 17.83 -31.91 2.02
C LEU A 234 17.90 -33.44 2.16
N ASN A 235 19.08 -34.05 2.00
CA ASN A 235 20.06 -34.50 3.03
C ASN A 235 20.00 -36.04 3.26
N PRO A 236 21.02 -36.74 3.83
CA PRO A 236 22.15 -36.24 4.65
C PRO A 236 23.55 -36.88 4.43
N ILE A 237 24.52 -36.32 5.18
CA ILE A 237 25.85 -36.82 5.63
C ILE A 237 27.03 -36.63 4.65
N PRO A 238 28.09 -35.90 5.08
CA PRO A 238 29.45 -36.23 4.69
C PRO A 238 30.25 -36.77 5.89
N VAL A 239 30.73 -37.99 5.70
CA VAL A 239 31.79 -38.61 6.49
C VAL A 239 33.10 -37.91 6.14
N SER A 240 33.85 -37.57 7.18
CA SER A 240 35.23 -37.07 7.15
C SER A 240 36.16 -37.96 6.31
N ILE A 241 37.11 -37.37 5.58
CA ILE A 241 38.49 -37.84 5.42
C ILE A 241 39.36 -36.70 4.83
N ALA A 242 40.42 -36.40 5.59
CA ALA A 242 41.75 -35.88 5.24
C ALA A 242 41.94 -34.73 4.24
N ASN A 243 42.44 -33.59 4.76
CA ASN A 243 43.80 -33.12 4.49
C ASN A 243 44.17 -32.01 5.50
N GLN A 244 44.91 -32.42 6.54
CA GLN A 244 45.67 -31.54 7.43
C GLN A 244 47.15 -31.69 7.07
N GLU A 245 47.79 -30.60 6.68
CA GLU A 245 49.21 -30.32 6.93
C GLU A 245 49.23 -28.83 7.29
N GLU A 246 49.11 -28.50 8.57
CA GLU A 246 50.19 -28.35 9.57
C GLU A 246 50.39 -26.85 9.83
N SER A 247 49.61 -26.34 10.79
CA SER A 247 49.92 -25.06 11.43
C SER A 247 50.56 -25.38 12.79
N ASP A 248 51.79 -24.90 12.98
CA ASP A 248 52.68 -25.13 14.11
C ASP A 248 51.96 -25.02 15.48
N PRO A 249 51.81 -26.13 16.22
CA PRO A 249 51.08 -26.15 17.49
C PRO A 249 51.83 -25.50 18.67
N PHE A 250 53.06 -25.00 18.49
CA PHE A 250 53.82 -24.33 19.56
C PHE A 250 54.11 -22.83 19.32
N GLY A 251 53.66 -22.25 18.19
CA GLY A 251 53.67 -20.80 17.98
C GLY A 251 55.07 -20.16 18.04
N LEU A 252 56.10 -20.88 17.60
CA LEU A 252 57.49 -20.42 17.66
C LEU A 252 57.90 -19.53 16.48
N ASP A 253 57.12 -19.52 15.39
CA ASP A 253 57.33 -18.65 14.22
C ASP A 253 57.16 -17.14 14.53
N ALA A 254 56.57 -16.79 15.68
CA ALA A 254 56.47 -15.40 16.13
C ALA A 254 57.77 -14.84 16.72
N LEU A 255 58.81 -15.66 16.90
CA LEU A 255 60.06 -15.29 17.59
C LEU A 255 61.28 -15.15 16.67
N ILE A 256 61.11 -15.23 15.34
CA ILE A 256 62.19 -14.97 14.39
C ILE A 256 62.03 -13.57 13.77
N PRO A 257 62.83 -12.56 14.17
CA PRO A 257 62.78 -11.25 13.56
C PRO A 257 63.54 -11.28 12.23
N ASN A 258 62.83 -11.41 11.11
CA ASN A 258 63.45 -11.21 9.80
C ASN A 258 63.51 -9.72 9.45
N ALA A 259 64.72 -9.19 9.55
CA ALA A 259 65.09 -7.83 9.26
C ALA A 259 65.28 -7.56 7.75
N LEU A 260 64.88 -6.33 7.36
CA LEU A 260 65.48 -5.46 6.33
C LEU A 260 65.34 -5.81 4.84
N LYS A 261 64.66 -4.91 4.09
CA LYS A 261 65.30 -3.91 3.20
C LYS A 261 64.29 -2.92 2.55
N ASN A 262 64.48 -1.62 2.87
CA ASN A 262 64.58 -0.41 2.02
C ASN A 262 63.80 -0.31 0.69
N GLU A 263 63.44 0.84 0.10
CA GLU A 263 63.35 2.28 0.39
C GLU A 263 62.93 2.87 -1.00
N LYS A 264 62.14 3.95 -1.04
CA LYS A 264 61.77 4.76 -2.23
C LYS A 264 60.80 4.16 -3.25
N ILE A 265 59.56 4.69 -3.27
CA ILE A 265 58.97 5.44 -4.40
C ILE A 265 57.94 6.41 -3.81
N LYS A 266 58.32 7.68 -3.73
CA LYS A 266 57.39 8.83 -3.67
C LYS A 266 57.10 9.24 -5.12
N VAL A 267 55.92 9.82 -5.34
CA VAL A 267 55.44 10.50 -6.57
C VAL A 267 54.63 9.63 -7.54
N LYS A 268 53.35 9.43 -7.20
CA LYS A 268 52.14 9.60 -8.07
C LYS A 268 50.95 8.92 -7.37
N PHE A 269 50.28 9.62 -6.46
CA PHE A 269 49.04 9.11 -5.85
C PHE A 269 47.80 10.00 -6.04
N ASP A 270 47.91 11.07 -6.84
CA ASP A 270 46.82 12.06 -6.96
C ASP A 270 46.04 12.03 -8.29
N ALA A 271 46.33 11.08 -9.20
CA ALA A 271 45.62 10.99 -10.49
C ALA A 271 44.70 9.77 -10.64
N GLU A 272 44.79 8.77 -9.75
CA GLU A 272 44.08 7.49 -9.91
C GLU A 272 42.93 7.25 -8.92
N ALA A 273 42.79 8.13 -7.91
CA ALA A 273 41.68 8.09 -6.95
C ALA A 273 40.38 8.67 -7.53
N THR A 274 40.47 9.59 -8.50
CA THR A 274 39.34 10.30 -9.11
C THR A 274 38.46 9.45 -10.04
N PRO A 275 38.95 8.50 -10.87
CA PRO A 275 38.08 7.65 -11.69
C PRO A 275 37.36 6.56 -10.87
N LYS A 276 37.95 6.10 -9.76
CA LYS A 276 37.35 5.06 -8.91
C LYS A 276 36.18 5.62 -8.08
N LEU A 277 36.33 6.82 -7.50
CA LEU A 277 35.26 7.46 -6.73
C LEU A 277 34.04 7.79 -7.59
N ARG A 278 34.24 8.35 -8.80
CA ARG A 278 33.15 8.67 -9.75
C ARG A 278 32.38 7.42 -10.15
N LYS A 279 33.06 6.31 -10.44
CA LYS A 279 32.41 5.03 -10.75
C LYS A 279 31.55 4.51 -9.60
N VAL A 280 32.00 4.65 -8.35
CA VAL A 280 31.20 4.23 -7.18
C VAL A 280 29.94 5.09 -7.03
N GLU A 281 30.06 6.41 -7.21
CA GLU A 281 28.91 7.32 -7.14
C GLU A 281 27.89 7.07 -8.25
N ASP A 282 28.35 6.77 -9.48
CA ASP A 282 27.49 6.43 -10.61
C ASP A 282 26.73 5.11 -10.35
N GLU A 283 27.39 4.10 -9.81
CA GLU A 283 26.78 2.83 -9.42
C GLU A 283 25.78 2.98 -8.27
N GLU A 284 26.07 3.83 -7.28
CA GLU A 284 25.12 4.18 -6.21
C GLU A 284 23.88 4.91 -6.79
N ALA A 285 24.08 5.82 -7.73
CA ALA A 285 22.98 6.54 -8.39
C ALA A 285 22.10 5.59 -9.22
N LYS A 286 22.69 4.63 -9.94
CA LYS A 286 21.96 3.57 -10.66
C LYS A 286 21.12 2.71 -9.71
N LYS A 287 21.73 2.23 -8.62
CA LYS A 287 21.02 1.45 -7.57
C LYS A 287 19.85 2.23 -7.00
N PHE A 288 20.04 3.52 -6.71
CA PHE A 288 18.98 4.38 -6.23
C PHE A 288 17.82 4.51 -7.23
N LEU A 289 18.12 4.80 -8.50
CA LEU A 289 17.10 4.90 -9.55
C LEU A 289 16.33 3.60 -9.72
N LYS A 290 17.01 2.46 -9.65
CA LYS A 290 16.37 1.14 -9.67
C LYS A 290 15.40 0.99 -8.50
N SER A 291 15.83 1.24 -7.26
CA SER A 291 14.95 1.14 -6.09
C SER A 291 13.78 2.12 -6.13
N GLN A 292 13.97 3.31 -6.71
CA GLN A 292 12.91 4.31 -6.90
C GLN A 292 11.86 3.81 -7.91
N ARG A 293 12.29 3.26 -9.05
CA ARG A 293 11.38 2.65 -10.04
C ARG A 293 10.59 1.51 -9.43
N GLU A 294 11.24 0.61 -8.68
CA GLU A 294 10.58 -0.49 -7.98
C GLU A 294 9.53 -0.02 -6.96
N ALA A 295 9.83 1.04 -6.21
CA ALA A 295 8.90 1.63 -5.24
C ALA A 295 7.63 2.17 -5.95
N LEU A 296 7.80 2.79 -7.12
CA LEU A 296 6.67 3.30 -7.91
C LEU A 296 5.84 2.17 -8.53
N ILE A 297 6.47 1.09 -8.99
CA ILE A 297 5.74 -0.12 -9.44
C ILE A 297 4.90 -0.69 -8.29
N LEU A 298 5.46 -0.80 -7.09
CA LEU A 298 4.73 -1.25 -5.91
C LEU A 298 3.52 -0.36 -5.60
N CYS A 299 3.65 0.97 -5.72
CA CYS A 299 2.50 1.88 -5.60
C CYS A 299 1.42 1.61 -6.64
N LEU A 300 1.78 1.39 -7.91
CA LEU A 300 0.83 1.08 -8.98
C LEU A 300 0.10 -0.25 -8.72
N GLU A 301 0.81 -1.27 -8.24
CA GLU A 301 0.21 -2.56 -7.86
C GLU A 301 -0.79 -2.43 -6.70
N ILE A 302 -0.44 -1.66 -5.67
CA ILE A 302 -1.34 -1.41 -4.53
C ILE A 302 -2.59 -0.66 -5.00
N ALA A 303 -2.44 0.38 -5.83
CA ALA A 303 -3.55 1.12 -6.39
C ALA A 303 -4.47 0.20 -7.22
N ALA A 304 -3.90 -0.64 -8.08
CA ALA A 304 -4.66 -1.58 -8.91
C ALA A 304 -5.47 -2.60 -8.09
N LYS A 305 -4.95 -3.08 -6.96
CA LYS A 305 -5.69 -3.96 -6.04
C LYS A 305 -6.96 -3.30 -5.47
N ARG A 306 -7.06 -1.97 -5.52
CA ARG A 306 -8.24 -1.20 -5.08
C ARG A 306 -9.27 -0.96 -6.19
N TYR A 307 -9.06 -1.46 -7.41
CA TYR A 307 -9.99 -1.23 -8.54
C TYR A 307 -11.42 -1.75 -8.29
N LYS A 308 -11.58 -2.72 -7.40
CA LYS A 308 -12.90 -3.20 -6.96
C LYS A 308 -13.75 -2.13 -6.26
N ILE A 309 -13.14 -1.04 -5.80
CA ILE A 309 -13.81 0.05 -5.10
C ILE A 309 -14.26 1.11 -6.13
N PRO A 310 -15.57 1.35 -6.32
CA PRO A 310 -16.07 2.18 -7.42
C PRO A 310 -15.47 3.59 -7.46
N TRP A 311 -15.34 4.25 -6.31
CA TRP A 311 -14.83 5.62 -6.23
C TRP A 311 -13.34 5.73 -6.59
N CYS A 312 -12.55 4.66 -6.51
CA CYS A 312 -11.13 4.65 -6.89
C CYS A 312 -10.91 4.54 -8.41
N GLN A 313 -11.85 3.93 -9.13
CA GLN A 313 -11.61 3.38 -10.48
C GLN A 313 -11.09 4.41 -11.47
N THR A 314 -11.75 5.57 -11.56
CA THR A 314 -11.36 6.64 -12.49
C THR A 314 -9.95 7.15 -12.20
N VAL A 315 -9.59 7.29 -10.92
CA VAL A 315 -8.26 7.75 -10.51
C VAL A 315 -7.21 6.70 -10.87
N ILE A 316 -7.50 5.42 -10.65
CA ILE A 316 -6.61 4.31 -11.04
C ILE A 316 -6.43 4.26 -12.56
N ASP A 317 -7.51 4.38 -13.34
CA ASP A 317 -7.45 4.43 -14.81
C ASP A 317 -6.47 5.52 -15.28
N ILE A 318 -6.62 6.74 -14.75
CA ILE A 318 -5.79 7.89 -15.09
C ILE A 318 -4.33 7.65 -14.69
N THR A 319 -4.11 7.11 -13.48
CA THR A 319 -2.76 6.93 -12.93
C THR A 319 -1.98 5.85 -13.66
N VAL A 320 -2.61 4.70 -13.95
CA VAL A 320 -1.96 3.62 -14.70
C VAL A 320 -1.78 3.99 -16.17
N LYS A 321 -2.74 4.69 -16.78
CA LYS A 321 -2.55 5.25 -18.12
C LYS A 321 -1.33 6.18 -18.17
N HIS A 322 -1.19 7.06 -17.18
CA HIS A 322 -0.03 7.95 -17.09
C HIS A 322 1.30 7.19 -16.98
N ALA A 323 1.33 6.10 -16.21
CA ALA A 323 2.51 5.22 -16.13
C ALA A 323 2.82 4.56 -17.48
N PHE A 324 1.80 4.08 -18.19
CA PHE A 324 1.93 3.50 -19.54
C PHE A 324 2.41 4.52 -20.58
N ASP A 325 1.87 5.73 -20.58
CA ASP A 325 2.31 6.80 -21.50
C ASP A 325 3.78 7.20 -21.24
N ASN A 326 4.29 6.95 -20.02
CA ASN A 326 5.68 7.18 -19.61
C ASN A 326 6.51 5.89 -19.50
N VAL A 327 6.08 4.78 -20.13
CA VAL A 327 6.68 3.44 -19.98
C VAL A 327 8.20 3.41 -20.28
N LYS A 328 8.69 4.27 -21.17
CA LYS A 328 10.13 4.43 -21.47
C LYS A 328 11.03 4.82 -20.28
N ARG A 329 10.44 5.28 -19.17
CA ARG A 329 11.17 5.63 -17.94
C ARG A 329 11.46 4.43 -17.05
N PHE A 330 10.92 3.26 -17.41
CA PHE A 330 11.04 2.01 -16.67
C PHE A 330 11.91 0.99 -17.42
N THR A 331 12.48 0.05 -16.67
CA THR A 331 13.27 -1.07 -17.23
C THR A 331 12.38 -2.06 -17.97
N CYS A 332 12.96 -2.88 -18.84
CA CYS A 332 12.22 -3.80 -19.72
C CYS A 332 11.19 -4.67 -18.97
N LYS A 333 11.52 -5.21 -17.79
CA LYS A 333 10.55 -6.03 -17.04
C LYS A 333 9.45 -5.20 -16.41
N GLN A 334 9.79 -4.03 -15.89
CA GLN A 334 8.83 -3.07 -15.35
C GLN A 334 7.89 -2.55 -16.46
N ARG A 335 8.40 -2.34 -17.68
CA ARG A 335 7.57 -2.02 -18.86
C ARG A 335 6.55 -3.11 -19.14
N ASN A 336 7.00 -4.36 -19.22
CA ASN A 336 6.10 -5.50 -19.41
C ASN A 336 5.04 -5.60 -18.29
N ALA A 337 5.41 -5.30 -17.05
CA ALA A 337 4.48 -5.27 -15.92
C ALA A 337 3.44 -4.15 -16.07
N ILE A 338 3.85 -2.94 -16.43
CA ILE A 338 2.96 -1.80 -16.69
C ILE A 338 2.04 -2.08 -17.86
N GLU A 339 2.54 -2.66 -18.95
CA GLU A 339 1.74 -3.03 -20.13
C GLU A 339 0.64 -4.04 -19.79
N LYS A 340 0.99 -5.10 -19.05
CA LYS A 340 0.02 -6.08 -18.56
C LYS A 340 -1.01 -5.45 -17.63
N LEU A 341 -0.55 -4.59 -16.71
CA LEU A 341 -1.42 -3.88 -15.78
C LEU A 341 -2.40 -2.97 -16.52
N TRP A 342 -1.93 -2.24 -17.52
CA TRP A 342 -2.74 -1.35 -18.33
C TRP A 342 -3.76 -2.11 -19.19
N ALA A 343 -3.37 -3.24 -19.79
CA ALA A 343 -4.29 -4.10 -20.53
C ALA A 343 -5.44 -4.59 -19.63
N SER A 344 -5.12 -5.05 -18.42
CA SER A 344 -6.11 -5.47 -17.42
C SER A 344 -7.07 -4.34 -17.04
N ILE A 345 -6.55 -3.13 -16.74
CA ILE A 345 -7.37 -1.98 -16.38
C ILE A 345 -8.24 -1.51 -17.56
N ARG A 346 -7.72 -1.51 -18.79
CA ARG A 346 -8.49 -1.16 -19.99
C ARG A 346 -9.65 -2.13 -20.21
N GLU A 347 -9.42 -3.42 -19.97
CA GLU A 347 -10.48 -4.42 -20.03
C GLU A 347 -11.55 -4.14 -18.97
N GLN A 348 -11.15 -3.87 -17.72
CA GLN A 348 -12.07 -3.53 -16.65
C GLN A 348 -12.85 -2.23 -16.93
N GLN A 349 -12.20 -1.21 -17.50
CA GLN A 349 -12.82 0.02 -17.94
C GLN A 349 -13.87 -0.24 -19.03
N THR A 350 -13.57 -1.13 -19.98
CA THR A 350 -14.50 -1.52 -21.04
C THR A 350 -15.71 -2.27 -20.47
N ARG A 351 -15.49 -3.21 -19.54
CA ARG A 351 -16.56 -3.94 -18.83
C ARG A 351 -17.50 -2.97 -18.10
N ARG A 352 -16.95 -1.98 -17.38
CA ARG A 352 -17.75 -0.95 -16.70
C ARG A 352 -18.59 -0.11 -17.66
N LYS A 353 -18.02 0.29 -18.80
CA LYS A 353 -18.77 1.02 -19.86
C LYS A 353 -19.91 0.19 -20.46
N GLN A 354 -19.78 -1.13 -20.47
CA GLN A 354 -20.82 -2.06 -20.93
C GLN A 354 -21.88 -2.39 -19.86
N GLY A 355 -21.84 -1.75 -18.67
CA GLY A 355 -22.76 -2.07 -17.57
C GLY A 355 -22.49 -3.42 -16.91
N LYS A 356 -21.34 -4.05 -17.18
CA LYS A 356 -20.93 -5.30 -16.53
C LYS A 356 -20.11 -4.95 -15.29
N SER A 357 -20.56 -5.45 -14.15
CA SER A 357 -19.83 -5.35 -12.88
C SER A 357 -18.45 -6.02 -12.99
N VAL A 358 -17.55 -5.72 -12.04
CA VAL A 358 -16.23 -6.38 -11.91
C VAL A 358 -16.37 -7.91 -11.81
N SER A 359 -17.52 -8.40 -11.32
CA SER A 359 -17.86 -9.83 -11.25
C SER A 359 -18.35 -10.45 -12.57
N GLY A 360 -18.50 -9.67 -13.65
CA GLY A 360 -19.05 -10.12 -14.93
C GLY A 360 -20.57 -10.24 -14.98
N LYS A 361 -21.27 -10.00 -13.86
CA LYS A 361 -22.73 -9.88 -13.85
C LYS A 361 -23.16 -8.52 -14.42
N LEU A 362 -24.24 -8.52 -15.21
CA LEU A 362 -24.90 -7.28 -15.62
C LEU A 362 -25.36 -6.57 -14.34
N ASP A 363 -24.80 -5.39 -14.07
CA ASP A 363 -25.25 -4.60 -12.92
C ASP A 363 -26.57 -3.96 -13.36
N VAL A 364 -27.68 -4.62 -13.01
CA VAL A 364 -29.02 -4.06 -13.22
C VAL A 364 -29.04 -2.76 -12.43
N ASN A 365 -29.07 -1.62 -13.11
CA ASN A 365 -28.97 -0.33 -12.44
C ASN A 365 -30.10 -0.24 -11.39
N ALA A 366 -29.88 0.41 -10.25
CA ALA A 366 -30.90 0.49 -9.19
C ALA A 366 -32.26 1.01 -9.73
N PHE A 367 -32.21 1.84 -10.77
CA PHE A 367 -33.35 2.29 -11.55
C PHE A 367 -34.05 1.15 -12.32
N GLU A 368 -33.32 0.31 -13.05
CA GLU A 368 -33.87 -0.84 -13.79
C GLU A 368 -34.44 -1.90 -12.83
N TRP A 369 -33.79 -2.11 -11.68
CA TRP A 369 -34.32 -2.98 -10.63
C TRP A 369 -35.62 -2.42 -10.03
N LEU A 370 -35.68 -1.11 -9.75
CA LEU A 370 -36.91 -0.44 -9.34
C LEU A 370 -37.97 -0.52 -10.43
N GLN A 371 -37.62 -0.27 -11.68
CA GLN A 371 -38.51 -0.31 -12.82
C GLN A 371 -39.10 -1.70 -12.99
N GLN A 372 -38.30 -2.76 -12.91
CA GLN A 372 -38.78 -4.14 -12.95
C GLN A 372 -39.68 -4.45 -11.76
N LYS A 373 -39.32 -3.99 -10.55
CA LYS A 373 -40.12 -4.15 -9.33
C LYS A 373 -41.48 -3.45 -9.43
N TYR A 374 -41.55 -2.27 -10.03
CA TYR A 374 -42.81 -1.52 -10.19
C TYR A 374 -43.58 -1.90 -11.46
N SER A 375 -42.92 -2.45 -12.48
CA SER A 375 -43.58 -2.91 -13.72
C SER A 375 -44.56 -4.05 -13.49
N THR A 376 -44.32 -4.87 -12.46
CA THR A 376 -45.20 -5.98 -12.06
C THR A 376 -46.21 -5.58 -10.98
N GLN A 377 -46.11 -4.37 -10.43
CA GLN A 377 -47.03 -3.87 -9.41
C GLN A 377 -48.23 -3.17 -10.06
N LYS A 378 -49.45 -3.63 -9.72
CA LYS A 378 -50.68 -2.95 -10.13
C LYS A 378 -50.81 -1.62 -9.38
N ILE A 379 -50.67 -0.52 -10.11
CA ILE A 379 -50.92 0.83 -9.61
C ILE A 379 -52.44 1.03 -9.61
N SER A 380 -53.04 1.22 -8.43
CA SER A 380 -54.46 1.53 -8.32
C SER A 380 -54.75 2.91 -8.93
N ILE A 381 -55.96 3.11 -9.48
CA ILE A 381 -56.45 4.38 -10.06
C ILE A 381 -56.30 5.57 -9.08
N ARG A 382 -56.13 5.31 -7.78
CA ARG A 382 -55.85 6.32 -6.74
C ARG A 382 -54.36 6.48 -6.39
N HIS A 383 -53.44 6.04 -7.24
CA HIS A 383 -51.98 6.13 -7.08
C HIS A 383 -51.40 5.45 -5.81
N SER A 384 -52.11 4.46 -5.25
CA SER A 384 -51.57 3.61 -4.18
C SER A 384 -51.00 2.32 -4.76
N VAL A 385 -49.81 1.94 -4.29
CA VAL A 385 -49.08 0.75 -4.73
C VAL A 385 -49.28 -0.35 -3.68
N GLY A 386 -49.93 -1.47 -4.05
CA GLY A 386 -50.15 -2.61 -3.15
C GLY A 386 -51.58 -2.79 -2.61
N GLY A 387 -52.62 -2.40 -3.35
CA GLY A 387 -54.02 -2.61 -2.95
C GLY A 387 -54.42 -4.08 -2.92
N ASN A 388 -54.31 -4.72 -1.75
CA ASN A 388 -54.92 -6.03 -1.48
C ASN A 388 -56.44 -5.86 -1.39
N THR A 389 -57.20 -6.54 -2.27
CA THR A 389 -58.67 -6.55 -2.27
C THR A 389 -59.20 -7.34 -1.08
N ARG A 390 -59.19 -6.75 0.12
CA ARG A 390 -60.05 -7.22 1.21
C ARG A 390 -61.43 -6.61 1.01
N ARG A 391 -62.42 -7.43 0.64
CA ARG A 391 -63.84 -7.05 0.66
C ARG A 391 -64.15 -6.53 2.07
N ALA A 392 -64.69 -5.32 2.17
CA ALA A 392 -65.27 -4.84 3.41
C ALA A 392 -66.53 -5.67 3.66
N GLU A 393 -66.50 -6.55 4.67
CA GLU A 393 -67.72 -7.12 5.23
C GLU A 393 -68.47 -5.99 5.93
N GLN A 394 -69.53 -5.55 5.28
CA GLN A 394 -70.46 -4.54 5.75
C GLN A 394 -71.31 -5.17 6.85
N TRP A 395 -71.04 -4.81 8.10
CA TRP A 395 -71.90 -5.17 9.23
C TRP A 395 -73.24 -4.45 9.08
N LEU A 396 -74.32 -5.22 8.94
CA LEU A 396 -75.71 -4.76 9.02
C LEU A 396 -76.39 -5.60 10.11
N GLY A 397 -76.83 -4.93 11.17
CA GLY A 397 -77.73 -5.47 12.21
C GLY A 397 -77.03 -5.90 13.47
#